data_AF-A0A317G4G1-F1
#
_entry.id   AF-A0A317G4G1-F1
#
_cell.length_a   1.000
_cell.length_b   1.000
_cell.length_c   1.000
_cell.angle_alpha   90.00
_cell.angle_beta   90.00
_cell.angle_gamma   90.00
#
_symmetry.space_group_name_H-M   'P 1'
#
loop_
_entity.id
_entity.type
_entity.pdbx_description
1 polymer ?
#
loop_
_entity_poly.entity_id
_entity_poly.type
_entity_poly.pdbx_seq_one_letter_code
_entity_poly.pdbx_strand_id
1 'polypeptide(L)'
;MSVKIWPLEFNKEDYIELFKEAVNDDVALNVVTGIKRNNIVKETVKAVKEIAATYKLDYSDIAILYPNKDNKGLRYYIQHWVKMMLDENNIPYAITQEKEDGMGVTISNNKGVVVAPIDAIAGLEFKAVILTGLYPCSYAFDGNEHRIKLKDWESACELREEERAVVEDQIAKIYKAYCRANEVLYVLSDAETGTIIDDIVVSSEEKQIDQYVDSIFDDILKCVAI
;
A
#
# COMPACT_ATOMS: atom_id res chain seq x y z
N MET A 1 5.70 -8.34 -16.86
CA MET A 1 6.36 -7.99 -15.59
C MET A 1 7.73 -8.65 -15.54
N SER A 2 8.80 -7.88 -15.48
CA SER A 2 10.11 -8.41 -15.09
C SER A 2 10.05 -8.79 -13.62
N VAL A 3 10.54 -9.97 -13.25
CA VAL A 3 10.68 -10.36 -11.84
C VAL A 3 11.83 -9.52 -11.28
N LYS A 4 11.50 -8.47 -10.51
CA LYS A 4 12.54 -7.68 -9.83
C LYS A 4 13.03 -8.45 -8.62
N ILE A 5 14.35 -8.46 -8.47
CA ILE A 5 15.05 -9.19 -7.43
C ILE A 5 14.85 -8.40 -6.13
N TRP A 6 14.36 -9.07 -5.10
CA TRP A 6 14.27 -8.49 -3.76
C TRP A 6 15.67 -8.07 -3.28
N PRO A 7 15.84 -6.88 -2.66
CA PRO A 7 17.13 -6.40 -2.21
C PRO A 7 17.87 -7.45 -1.37
N LEU A 8 19.16 -7.65 -1.66
CA LEU A 8 20.02 -8.58 -0.91
C LEU A 8 20.51 -7.96 0.41
N GLU A 9 20.60 -6.63 0.44
CA GLU A 9 20.99 -5.86 1.60
C GLU A 9 19.83 -4.99 2.07
N PHE A 10 19.71 -4.83 3.39
CA PHE A 10 18.74 -3.93 3.98
C PHE A 10 19.34 -2.51 3.99
N ASN A 11 19.12 -1.75 2.91
CA ASN A 11 19.59 -0.38 2.77
C ASN A 11 18.52 0.53 2.12
N LYS A 12 18.72 1.85 2.20
CA LYS A 12 17.73 2.83 1.75
C LYS A 12 17.58 2.83 0.24
N GLU A 13 18.70 2.84 -0.47
CA GLU A 13 18.78 3.06 -1.90
C GLU A 13 18.06 1.94 -2.68
N ASP A 14 18.36 0.68 -2.35
CA ASP A 14 17.78 -0.48 -3.05
C ASP A 14 16.27 -0.57 -2.85
N TYR A 15 15.79 -0.27 -1.64
CA TYR A 15 14.36 -0.30 -1.34
C TYR A 15 13.60 0.87 -1.98
N ILE A 16 14.22 2.06 -2.06
CA ILE A 16 13.63 3.19 -2.80
C ILE A 16 13.53 2.85 -4.29
N GLU A 17 14.59 2.30 -4.88
CA GLU A 17 14.58 1.89 -6.29
C GLU A 17 13.51 0.82 -6.55
N LEU A 18 13.42 -0.19 -5.69
CA LEU A 18 12.40 -1.24 -5.75
C LEU A 18 10.98 -0.65 -5.83
N PHE A 19 10.66 0.35 -5.00
CA PHE A 19 9.32 0.95 -4.94
C PHE A 19 9.04 1.93 -6.06
N LYS A 20 10.03 2.71 -6.49
CA LYS A 20 9.93 3.52 -7.72
C LYS A 20 9.53 2.62 -8.89
N GLU A 21 10.14 1.46 -8.99
CA GLU A 21 9.92 0.56 -10.12
C GLU A 21 8.76 -0.43 -9.93
N ALA A 22 8.08 -0.42 -8.77
CA ALA A 22 6.99 -1.34 -8.46
C ALA A 22 5.71 -1.07 -9.29
N VAL A 23 5.51 0.19 -9.67
CA VAL A 23 4.33 0.65 -10.41
C VAL A 23 4.66 0.75 -11.89
N ASN A 24 3.88 0.05 -12.71
CA ASN A 24 3.98 0.16 -14.17
C ASN A 24 3.58 1.57 -14.61
N ASP A 25 4.16 2.04 -15.71
CA ASP A 25 3.96 3.42 -16.18
C ASP A 25 2.49 3.71 -16.58
N ASP A 26 1.72 2.67 -16.91
CA ASP A 26 0.31 2.78 -17.28
C ASP A 26 -0.66 2.82 -16.07
N VAL A 27 -0.16 2.67 -14.84
CA VAL A 27 -0.99 2.69 -13.62
C VAL A 27 -1.07 4.11 -13.07
N ALA A 28 -2.29 4.61 -12.90
CA ALA A 28 -2.55 5.89 -12.27
C ALA A 28 -2.27 5.81 -10.76
N LEU A 29 -1.08 6.27 -10.35
CA LEU A 29 -0.65 6.36 -8.96
C LEU A 29 -1.12 7.68 -8.31
N ASN A 30 -1.67 7.59 -7.10
CA ASN A 30 -1.95 8.73 -6.23
C ASN A 30 -1.44 8.41 -4.82
N VAL A 31 -0.45 9.16 -4.35
CA VAL A 31 0.13 8.99 -3.01
C VAL A 31 -0.31 10.14 -2.12
N VAL A 32 -0.87 9.82 -0.95
CA VAL A 32 -1.26 10.80 0.07
C VAL A 32 -0.67 10.38 1.41
N THR A 33 0.32 11.12 1.88
CA THR A 33 1.00 10.89 3.16
C THR A 33 0.57 11.87 4.25
N GLY A 34 1.02 11.64 5.49
CA GLY A 34 0.69 12.50 6.62
C GLY A 34 -0.78 12.46 7.04
N ILE A 35 -1.54 11.45 6.60
CA ILE A 35 -2.93 11.30 7.00
C ILE A 35 -2.97 10.94 8.49
N LYS A 36 -3.69 11.73 9.28
CA LYS A 36 -3.88 11.40 10.70
C LYS A 36 -4.64 10.08 10.81
N ARG A 37 -4.21 9.21 11.73
CA ARG A 37 -4.86 7.92 12.02
C ARG A 37 -6.38 8.00 12.22
N ASN A 38 -6.90 9.06 12.82
CA ASN A 38 -8.34 9.23 13.02
C ASN A 38 -9.11 9.62 11.74
N ASN A 39 -8.41 10.00 10.67
CA ASN A 39 -8.97 10.38 9.39
C ASN A 39 -8.74 9.34 8.28
N ILE A 40 -7.85 8.36 8.48
CA ILE A 40 -7.45 7.41 7.42
C ILE A 40 -8.63 6.67 6.78
N VAL A 41 -9.60 6.28 7.60
CA VAL A 41 -10.79 5.56 7.15
C VAL A 41 -11.72 6.46 6.31
N LYS A 42 -11.83 7.73 6.69
CA LYS A 42 -12.63 8.72 5.95
C LYS A 42 -12.01 8.98 4.57
N GLU A 43 -10.69 9.16 4.51
CA GLU A 43 -9.99 9.34 3.23
C GLU A 43 -10.04 8.07 2.38
N THR A 44 -9.97 6.89 2.99
CA THR A 44 -10.13 5.60 2.28
C THR A 44 -11.50 5.50 1.60
N VAL A 45 -12.60 5.80 2.29
CA VAL A 45 -13.94 5.77 1.69
C VAL A 45 -14.14 6.87 0.65
N LYS A 46 -13.53 8.04 0.83
CA LYS A 46 -13.51 9.10 -0.18
C LYS A 46 -12.81 8.62 -1.46
N ALA A 47 -11.65 7.98 -1.33
CA ALA A 47 -10.91 7.41 -2.46
C ALA A 47 -11.73 6.34 -3.20
N VAL A 48 -12.45 5.45 -2.51
CA VAL A 48 -13.37 4.49 -3.15
C VAL A 48 -14.37 5.20 -4.06
N LYS A 49 -15.02 6.25 -3.55
CA LYS A 49 -16.04 7.00 -4.32
C LYS A 49 -15.42 7.75 -5.50
N GLU A 50 -14.25 8.35 -5.28
CA GLU A 50 -13.49 9.06 -6.31
C GLU A 50 -13.07 8.11 -7.43
N ILE A 51 -12.50 6.95 -7.10
CA ILE A 51 -12.06 5.96 -8.09
C ILE A 51 -13.26 5.48 -8.92
N ALA A 52 -14.35 5.10 -8.25
CA ALA A 52 -15.55 4.63 -8.94
C ALA A 52 -16.13 5.69 -9.88
N ALA A 53 -16.14 6.97 -9.49
CA ALA A 53 -16.68 8.05 -10.29
C ALA A 53 -15.76 8.46 -11.46
N THR A 54 -14.46 8.62 -11.18
CA THR A 54 -13.48 9.14 -12.15
C THR A 54 -13.11 8.09 -13.19
N TYR A 55 -12.81 6.87 -12.76
CA TYR A 55 -12.38 5.78 -13.64
C TYR A 55 -13.54 4.90 -14.12
N LYS A 56 -14.78 5.21 -13.69
CA LYS A 56 -16.01 4.47 -14.05
C LYS A 56 -15.91 2.98 -13.72
N LEU A 57 -15.29 2.66 -12.59
CA LEU A 57 -15.11 1.31 -12.11
C LEU A 57 -16.28 0.90 -11.19
N ASP A 58 -16.71 -0.35 -11.32
CA ASP A 58 -17.64 -0.94 -10.37
C ASP A 58 -16.94 -1.17 -9.03
N TYR A 59 -17.70 -1.16 -7.93
CA TYR A 59 -17.10 -1.42 -6.62
C TYR A 59 -16.43 -2.79 -6.51
N SER A 60 -16.86 -3.80 -7.29
CA SER A 60 -16.21 -5.11 -7.37
C SER A 60 -14.82 -5.09 -8.01
N ASP A 61 -14.48 -4.04 -8.75
CA ASP A 61 -13.18 -3.86 -9.38
C ASP A 61 -12.14 -3.18 -8.44
N ILE A 62 -12.59 -2.74 -7.26
CA ILE A 62 -11.80 -1.99 -6.28
C ILE A 62 -11.46 -2.88 -5.07
N ALA A 63 -10.19 -2.88 -4.67
CA ALA A 63 -9.75 -3.49 -3.42
C ALA A 63 -9.16 -2.47 -2.45
N ILE A 64 -9.55 -2.55 -1.18
CA ILE A 64 -8.88 -1.89 -0.06
C ILE A 64 -7.98 -2.92 0.61
N LEU A 65 -6.67 -2.68 0.54
CA LEU A 65 -5.64 -3.54 1.06
C LEU A 65 -4.92 -2.90 2.25
N TYR A 66 -4.57 -3.72 3.23
CA TYR A 66 -3.79 -3.29 4.40
C TYR A 66 -2.82 -4.39 4.83
N PRO A 67 -1.66 -4.06 5.43
CA PRO A 67 -0.65 -5.06 5.80
C PRO A 67 -1.15 -6.06 6.85
N ASN A 68 -1.82 -5.57 7.90
CA ASN A 68 -2.29 -6.39 9.01
C ASN A 68 -3.75 -6.06 9.34
N LYS A 69 -4.58 -7.09 9.60
CA LYS A 69 -6.01 -6.91 9.94
C LYS A 69 -6.19 -6.02 11.16
N ASP A 70 -5.46 -6.36 12.23
CA ASP A 70 -5.46 -5.69 13.51
C ASP A 70 -4.05 -5.71 14.12
N ASN A 71 -3.72 -4.70 14.91
CA ASN A 71 -2.57 -4.70 15.80
C ASN A 71 -3.05 -4.31 17.22
N LYS A 72 -3.17 -5.32 18.10
CA LYS A 72 -3.68 -5.16 19.46
C LYS A 72 -2.76 -4.26 20.31
N GLY A 73 -1.44 -4.41 20.17
CA GLY A 73 -0.46 -3.58 20.88
C GLY A 73 -0.60 -2.09 20.58
N LEU A 74 -0.97 -1.74 19.34
CA LEU A 74 -1.18 -0.36 18.90
C LEU A 74 -2.65 0.08 18.92
N ARG A 75 -3.55 -0.80 19.39
CA ARG A 75 -5.02 -0.64 19.36
C ARG A 75 -5.54 -0.28 17.96
N TYR A 76 -4.92 -0.81 16.92
CA TYR A 76 -5.15 -0.42 15.53
C TYR A 76 -6.00 -1.48 14.84
N TYR A 77 -7.25 -1.15 14.47
CA TYR A 77 -8.25 -2.13 14.01
C TYR A 77 -8.80 -1.74 12.63
N ILE A 78 -7.91 -1.60 11.64
CA ILE A 78 -8.24 -0.97 10.34
C ILE A 78 -9.34 -1.71 9.59
N GLN A 79 -9.33 -3.04 9.59
CA GLN A 79 -10.37 -3.82 8.92
C GLN A 79 -11.75 -3.49 9.49
N HIS A 80 -11.87 -3.47 10.82
CA HIS A 80 -13.12 -3.16 11.49
C HIS A 80 -13.60 -1.74 11.17
N TRP A 81 -12.71 -0.75 11.26
CA TRP A 81 -13.09 0.65 11.02
C TRP A 81 -13.49 0.91 9.57
N VAL A 82 -12.77 0.33 8.59
CA VAL A 82 -13.11 0.44 7.17
C VAL A 82 -14.49 -0.16 6.91
N LYS A 83 -14.77 -1.36 7.43
CA LYS A 83 -16.08 -1.99 7.28
C LYS A 83 -17.22 -1.12 7.80
N MET A 84 -17.07 -0.60 9.03
CA MET A 84 -18.06 0.30 9.62
C MET A 84 -18.32 1.52 8.75
N MET A 85 -17.26 2.15 8.23
CA MET A 85 -17.41 3.35 7.41
C MET A 85 -18.03 3.05 6.03
N LEU A 86 -17.77 1.87 5.45
CA LEU A 86 -18.43 1.43 4.21
C LEU A 86 -19.92 1.17 4.44
N ASP A 87 -20.27 0.50 5.55
CA ASP A 87 -21.67 0.28 5.97
C ASP A 87 -22.41 1.62 6.14
N GLU A 88 -21.82 2.57 6.87
CA GLU A 88 -22.39 3.92 7.06
C GLU A 88 -22.59 4.71 5.76
N ASN A 89 -21.81 4.39 4.72
CA ASN A 89 -21.90 5.01 3.40
C ASN A 89 -22.73 4.21 2.39
N ASN A 90 -23.36 3.11 2.81
CA ASN A 90 -24.09 2.17 1.94
C ASN A 90 -23.24 1.65 0.76
N ILE A 91 -21.93 1.46 0.98
CA ILE A 91 -21.04 0.90 -0.03
C ILE A 91 -20.97 -0.62 0.19
N PRO A 92 -21.40 -1.44 -0.79
CA PRO A 92 -21.27 -2.88 -0.66
C PRO A 92 -19.80 -3.26 -0.62
N TYR A 93 -19.47 -4.22 0.25
CA TYR A 93 -18.11 -4.75 0.36
C TYR A 93 -18.12 -6.25 0.57
N ALA A 94 -16.97 -6.85 0.27
CA ALA A 94 -16.70 -8.24 0.47
C ALA A 94 -15.44 -8.43 1.30
N ILE A 95 -15.43 -9.46 2.13
CA ILE A 95 -14.26 -9.80 2.96
C ILE A 95 -13.73 -11.16 2.57
N THR A 96 -12.47 -11.37 2.86
CA THR A 96 -11.83 -12.68 2.74
C THR A 96 -12.29 -13.60 3.86
N GLN A 97 -12.72 -14.80 3.47
CA GLN A 97 -13.04 -15.92 4.35
C GLN A 97 -12.11 -17.07 4.03
N GLU A 98 -11.51 -17.65 5.07
CA GLU A 98 -10.78 -18.92 4.92
C GLU A 98 -11.75 -19.99 4.43
N LYS A 99 -11.32 -20.78 3.45
CA LYS A 99 -12.10 -21.93 2.99
C LYS A 99 -12.13 -23.02 4.07
N GLU A 100 -13.21 -23.79 4.11
CA GLU A 100 -13.41 -24.88 5.07
C GLU A 100 -12.32 -25.98 4.97
N ASP A 101 -11.68 -26.11 3.81
CA ASP A 101 -10.60 -27.06 3.55
C ASP A 101 -9.20 -26.56 3.99
N GLY A 102 -9.11 -25.33 4.49
CA GLY A 102 -7.85 -24.68 4.85
C GLY A 102 -6.96 -24.33 3.66
N MET A 103 -7.40 -24.56 2.41
CA MET A 103 -6.63 -24.30 1.19
C MET A 103 -7.20 -23.12 0.42
N GLY A 104 -6.76 -21.92 0.80
CA GLY A 104 -7.03 -20.68 0.10
C GLY A 104 -8.18 -19.87 0.68
N VAL A 105 -8.48 -18.76 0.01
CA VAL A 105 -9.40 -17.74 0.50
C VAL A 105 -10.55 -17.57 -0.50
N THR A 106 -11.75 -17.41 0.02
CA THR A 106 -12.94 -17.05 -0.75
C THR A 106 -13.35 -15.63 -0.41
N ILE A 107 -13.79 -14.89 -1.41
CA ILE A 107 -14.40 -13.58 -1.21
C ILE A 107 -15.88 -13.83 -0.91
N SER A 108 -16.36 -13.38 0.26
CA SER A 108 -17.68 -13.72 0.80
C SER A 108 -18.85 -13.33 -0.12
N ASN A 109 -18.62 -12.40 -1.05
CA ASN A 109 -19.58 -11.94 -2.04
C ASN A 109 -18.81 -11.32 -3.23
N ASN A 110 -19.05 -11.70 -4.48
CA ASN A 110 -18.39 -11.08 -5.64
C ASN A 110 -18.94 -9.67 -5.98
N LYS A 111 -19.70 -9.06 -5.07
CA LYS A 111 -20.31 -7.75 -5.25
C LYS A 111 -19.79 -6.79 -4.18
N GLY A 112 -19.19 -5.70 -4.63
CA GLY A 112 -18.69 -4.64 -3.75
C GLY A 112 -17.18 -4.65 -3.57
N VAL A 113 -16.69 -3.63 -2.85
CA VAL A 113 -15.26 -3.40 -2.62
C VAL A 113 -14.66 -4.55 -1.82
N VAL A 114 -13.55 -5.12 -2.30
CA VAL A 114 -12.84 -6.17 -1.55
C VAL A 114 -12.05 -5.53 -0.42
N VAL A 115 -12.26 -5.97 0.83
CA VAL A 115 -11.58 -5.44 2.02
C VAL A 115 -10.78 -6.56 2.66
N ALA A 116 -9.46 -6.55 2.49
CA ALA A 116 -8.63 -7.71 2.85
C ALA A 116 -7.21 -7.32 3.28
N PRO A 117 -6.58 -8.10 4.18
CA PRO A 117 -5.15 -8.00 4.36
C PRO A 117 -4.42 -8.53 3.12
N ILE A 118 -3.24 -7.98 2.85
CA ILE A 118 -2.45 -8.28 1.64
C ILE A 118 -2.13 -9.78 1.53
N ASP A 119 -1.84 -10.45 2.63
CA ASP A 119 -1.50 -11.88 2.62
C ASP A 119 -2.69 -12.79 2.28
N ALA A 120 -3.93 -12.33 2.50
CA ALA A 120 -5.12 -13.15 2.26
C ALA A 120 -5.55 -13.20 0.77
N ILE A 121 -4.96 -12.37 -0.08
CA ILE A 121 -5.35 -12.24 -1.49
C ILE A 121 -4.23 -12.71 -2.44
N ALA A 122 -3.43 -13.70 -2.00
CA ALA A 122 -2.28 -14.18 -2.75
C ALA A 122 -2.65 -14.54 -4.21
N GLY A 123 -2.10 -13.78 -5.16
CA GLY A 123 -2.30 -14.00 -6.59
C GLY A 123 -3.55 -13.35 -7.20
N LEU A 124 -4.33 -12.60 -6.41
CA LEU A 124 -5.43 -11.79 -6.95
C LEU A 124 -4.90 -10.41 -7.37
N GLU A 125 -5.38 -9.95 -8.53
CA GLU A 125 -5.13 -8.62 -9.07
C GLU A 125 -6.46 -7.88 -9.21
N PHE A 126 -6.41 -6.55 -9.13
CA PHE A 126 -7.57 -5.67 -9.18
C PHE A 126 -7.32 -4.54 -10.16
N LYS A 127 -8.38 -4.02 -10.80
CA LYS A 127 -8.23 -2.82 -11.62
C LYS A 127 -7.78 -1.65 -10.76
N ALA A 128 -8.40 -1.48 -9.59
CA ALA A 128 -8.03 -0.45 -8.64
C ALA A 128 -7.68 -1.02 -7.26
N VAL A 129 -6.60 -0.52 -6.67
CA VAL A 129 -6.18 -0.82 -5.31
C VAL A 129 -6.05 0.47 -4.51
N ILE A 130 -6.58 0.44 -3.28
CA ILE A 130 -6.33 1.44 -2.25
C ILE A 130 -5.52 0.75 -1.15
N LEU A 131 -4.23 1.06 -1.06
CA LEU A 131 -3.39 0.67 0.06
C LEU A 131 -3.59 1.64 1.22
N THR A 132 -3.92 1.11 2.40
CA THR A 132 -4.18 1.90 3.62
C THR A 132 -3.72 1.14 4.86
N GLY A 133 -3.80 1.76 6.03
CA GLY A 133 -3.56 1.07 7.30
C GLY A 133 -2.09 0.88 7.65
N LEU A 134 -1.23 1.84 7.30
CA LEU A 134 0.23 1.72 7.38
C LEU A 134 0.82 2.10 8.74
N TYR A 135 0.05 2.74 9.64
CA TYR A 135 0.52 3.12 10.98
C TYR A 135 1.27 2.01 11.75
N PRO A 136 0.82 0.74 11.77
CA PRO A 136 1.57 -0.31 12.45
C PRO A 136 2.94 -0.60 11.84
N CYS A 137 3.15 -0.32 10.56
CA CYS A 137 4.39 -0.59 9.85
C CYS A 137 5.51 0.38 10.24
N SER A 138 5.20 1.52 10.85
CA SER A 138 6.21 2.46 11.39
C SER A 138 6.97 1.90 12.62
N TYR A 139 6.72 0.64 12.99
CA TYR A 139 7.15 0.06 14.25
C TYR A 139 7.60 -1.39 14.10
N ALA A 140 8.71 -1.71 14.76
CA ALA A 140 9.09 -3.08 15.13
C ALA A 140 8.76 -3.32 16.61
N PHE A 141 8.82 -4.58 17.02
CA PHE A 141 8.64 -4.99 18.41
C PHE A 141 9.83 -5.83 18.84
N ASP A 142 10.41 -5.52 19.99
CA ASP A 142 11.48 -6.33 20.58
C ASP A 142 10.93 -7.64 21.16
N GLY A 143 11.82 -8.51 21.65
CA GLY A 143 11.44 -9.80 22.25
C GLY A 143 10.61 -9.68 23.53
N ASN A 144 10.44 -8.48 24.09
CA ASN A 144 9.61 -8.17 25.25
C ASN A 144 8.35 -7.38 24.86
N GLU A 145 7.99 -7.35 23.57
CA GLU A 145 6.87 -6.59 23.01
C GLU A 145 7.01 -5.06 23.16
N HIS A 146 8.20 -4.53 23.43
CA HIS A 146 8.42 -3.09 23.42
C HIS A 146 8.48 -2.56 21.99
N ARG A 147 7.80 -1.44 21.80
CA ARG A 147 7.68 -0.75 20.52
C ARG A 147 8.96 -0.02 20.17
N ILE A 148 9.57 -0.37 19.03
CA ILE A 148 10.70 0.32 18.43
C ILE A 148 10.18 1.13 17.24
N LYS A 149 10.34 2.45 17.25
CA LYS A 149 9.98 3.31 16.11
C LYS A 149 11.04 3.23 15.03
N LEU A 150 10.63 2.97 13.79
CA LEU A 150 11.52 2.90 12.63
C LEU A 150 11.79 4.32 12.07
N LYS A 151 12.53 5.12 12.83
CA LYS A 151 12.74 6.55 12.52
C LYS A 151 13.58 6.79 11.28
N ASP A 152 14.62 6.00 11.09
CA ASP A 152 15.59 6.17 10.01
C ASP A 152 16.21 4.82 9.64
N TRP A 153 16.85 4.80 8.48
CA TRP A 153 17.44 3.60 7.90
C TRP A 153 18.65 3.10 8.69
N GLU A 154 19.46 4.00 9.25
CA GLU A 154 20.63 3.64 10.07
C GLU A 154 20.19 2.84 11.30
N SER A 155 19.21 3.36 12.05
CA SER A 155 18.63 2.68 13.21
C SER A 155 17.95 1.35 12.82
N ALA A 156 17.33 1.28 11.64
CA ALA A 156 16.70 0.06 11.16
C ALA A 156 17.73 -1.02 10.76
N CYS A 157 18.91 -0.63 10.29
CA CYS A 157 20.03 -1.53 10.01
C CYS A 157 20.68 -2.09 11.28
N GLU A 158 20.49 -1.46 12.44
CA GLU A 158 20.99 -1.92 13.74
C GLU A 158 20.04 -2.91 14.45
N LEU A 159 18.83 -3.11 13.92
CA LEU A 159 17.88 -4.08 14.46
C LEU A 159 18.46 -5.50 14.45
N ARG A 160 18.05 -6.29 15.46
CA ARG A 160 18.35 -7.71 15.53
C ARG A 160 17.71 -8.43 14.33
N GLU A 161 18.29 -9.56 13.94
CA GLU A 161 17.84 -10.31 12.76
C GLU A 161 16.33 -10.62 12.78
N GLU A 162 15.80 -11.04 13.92
CA GLU A 162 14.36 -11.31 14.11
C GLU A 162 13.49 -10.05 13.94
N GLU A 163 13.93 -8.90 14.47
CA GLU A 163 13.22 -7.63 14.36
C GLU A 163 13.25 -7.11 12.92
N ARG A 164 14.40 -7.22 12.27
CA ARG A 164 14.60 -6.84 10.87
C ARG A 164 13.74 -7.68 9.94
N ALA A 165 13.68 -8.99 10.15
CA ALA A 165 12.83 -9.88 9.34
C ALA A 165 11.35 -9.47 9.40
N VAL A 166 10.86 -8.99 10.55
CA VAL A 166 9.50 -8.43 10.66
C VAL A 166 9.36 -7.15 9.84
N VAL A 167 10.34 -6.25 9.90
CA VAL A 167 10.33 -5.01 9.10
C VAL A 167 10.36 -5.31 7.60
N GLU A 168 11.22 -6.22 7.16
CA GLU A 168 11.30 -6.68 5.77
C GLU A 168 9.99 -7.32 5.31
N ASP A 169 9.34 -8.14 6.15
CA ASP A 169 8.02 -8.69 5.86
C ASP A 169 6.96 -7.59 5.69
N GLN A 170 6.97 -6.54 6.54
CA GLN A 170 6.06 -5.41 6.38
C GLN A 170 6.31 -4.67 5.07
N ILE A 171 7.57 -4.39 4.72
CA ILE A 171 7.91 -3.74 3.46
C ILE A 171 7.51 -4.62 2.26
N ALA A 172 7.71 -5.94 2.35
CA ALA A 172 7.31 -6.89 1.32
C ALA A 172 5.80 -6.91 1.12
N LYS A 173 5.01 -6.75 2.19
CA LYS A 173 3.55 -6.61 2.09
C LYS A 173 3.18 -5.35 1.33
N ILE A 174 3.75 -4.20 1.70
CA ILE A 174 3.51 -2.93 1.01
C ILE A 174 3.87 -3.07 -0.48
N TYR A 175 5.03 -3.64 -0.80
CA TYR A 175 5.45 -3.88 -2.18
C TYR A 175 4.46 -4.78 -2.94
N LYS A 176 4.03 -5.90 -2.33
CA LYS A 176 3.02 -6.79 -2.93
C LYS A 176 1.72 -6.07 -3.23
N ALA A 177 1.29 -5.12 -2.37
CA ALA A 177 0.09 -4.31 -2.62
C ALA A 177 0.24 -3.41 -3.84
N TYR A 178 1.42 -2.80 -4.03
CA TYR A 178 1.71 -1.98 -5.22
C TYR A 178 1.54 -2.79 -6.49
N CYS A 179 2.02 -4.03 -6.49
CA CYS A 179 1.92 -4.93 -7.64
C CYS A 179 0.51 -5.53 -7.87
N ARG A 180 -0.50 -5.21 -7.06
CA ARG A 180 -1.87 -5.73 -7.25
C ARG A 180 -2.77 -4.84 -8.11
N ALA A 181 -2.33 -3.61 -8.39
CA ALA A 181 -3.09 -2.65 -9.19
C ALA A 181 -2.77 -2.79 -10.68
N ASN A 182 -3.81 -2.96 -11.50
CA ASN A 182 -3.67 -3.02 -12.95
C ASN A 182 -3.89 -1.68 -13.65
N GLU A 183 -4.72 -0.78 -13.08
CA GLU A 183 -5.06 0.51 -13.69
C GLU A 183 -4.89 1.69 -12.72
N VAL A 184 -5.27 1.53 -11.44
CA VAL A 184 -5.28 2.62 -10.45
C VAL A 184 -4.70 2.15 -9.11
N LEU A 185 -3.76 2.90 -8.57
CA LEU A 185 -3.19 2.67 -7.24
C LEU A 185 -3.29 3.93 -6.40
N TYR A 186 -4.07 3.89 -5.32
CA TYR A 186 -4.08 4.93 -4.31
C TYR A 186 -3.32 4.43 -3.07
N VAL A 187 -2.32 5.17 -2.63
CA VAL A 187 -1.55 4.87 -1.43
C VAL A 187 -1.86 5.93 -0.38
N LEU A 188 -2.70 5.56 0.59
CA LEU A 188 -3.15 6.43 1.66
C LEU A 188 -2.37 6.06 2.93
N SER A 189 -1.39 6.89 3.28
CA SER A 189 -0.47 6.59 4.37
C SER A 189 -0.81 7.38 5.63
N ASP A 190 -1.15 6.63 6.68
CA ASP A 190 -1.14 7.09 8.07
C ASP A 190 0.08 6.59 8.86
N ALA A 191 1.12 6.14 8.15
CA ALA A 191 2.44 5.93 8.73
C ALA A 191 2.93 7.23 9.38
N GLU A 192 3.73 7.12 10.43
CA GLU A 192 4.30 8.31 11.04
C GLU A 192 5.31 8.97 10.11
N THR A 193 5.16 10.28 9.91
CA THR A 193 6.05 11.05 9.05
C THR A 193 7.49 10.99 9.55
N GLY A 194 8.43 10.91 8.61
CA GLY A 194 9.86 10.72 8.89
C GLY A 194 10.14 9.35 9.49
N THR A 195 9.49 8.30 9.00
CA THR A 195 9.87 6.90 9.24
C THR A 195 10.30 6.26 7.93
N ILE A 196 10.99 5.12 7.97
CA ILE A 196 11.41 4.43 6.74
C ILE A 196 10.21 4.06 5.84
N ILE A 197 9.03 3.82 6.42
CA ILE A 197 7.80 3.55 5.66
C ILE A 197 7.30 4.80 4.94
N ASP A 198 7.44 5.98 5.57
CA ASP A 198 7.10 7.25 4.95
C ASP A 198 8.05 7.53 3.76
N ASP A 199 9.36 7.32 3.95
CA ASP A 199 10.36 7.42 2.88
C ASP A 199 10.01 6.55 1.66
N ILE A 200 9.70 5.26 1.91
CA ILE A 200 9.32 4.30 0.86
C ILE A 200 8.08 4.78 0.09
N VAL A 201 7.02 5.15 0.81
CA VAL A 201 5.76 5.57 0.18
C VAL A 201 5.95 6.84 -0.65
N VAL A 202 6.64 7.86 -0.11
CA VAL A 202 6.90 9.12 -0.83
C VAL A 202 7.76 8.87 -2.07
N SER A 203 8.77 8.01 -1.99
CA SER A 203 9.68 7.77 -3.11
C SER A 203 9.00 7.25 -4.38
N SER A 204 7.87 6.55 -4.23
CA SER A 204 7.10 6.04 -5.37
C SER A 204 6.41 7.12 -6.21
N GLU A 205 6.20 8.31 -5.65
CA GLU A 205 5.65 9.47 -6.35
C GLU A 205 6.70 10.12 -7.28
N GLU A 206 7.98 10.11 -6.89
CA GLU A 206 9.05 10.82 -7.59
C GLU A 206 9.28 10.31 -9.03
N LYS A 207 9.05 9.02 -9.28
CA LYS A 207 9.21 8.44 -10.62
C LYS A 207 8.25 9.06 -11.65
N GLN A 208 7.02 9.38 -11.26
CA GLN A 208 6.06 10.01 -12.18
C GLN A 208 6.46 11.45 -12.55
N ILE A 209 7.10 12.16 -11.61
CA ILE A 209 7.59 13.51 -11.85
C ILE A 209 8.76 13.48 -12.84
N ASP A 210 9.72 12.59 -12.63
CA ASP A 210 10.89 12.45 -13.52
C ASP A 210 10.45 12.08 -14.95
N GLN A 211 9.50 11.14 -15.10
CA GLN A 211 8.96 10.77 -16.41
C GLN A 211 8.19 11.91 -17.10
N TYR A 212 7.41 12.68 -16.35
CA TYR A 212 6.69 13.83 -16.90
C TYR A 212 7.66 14.92 -17.38
N VAL A 213 8.73 15.17 -16.61
CA VAL A 213 9.78 16.12 -16.97
C VAL A 213 10.52 15.66 -18.22
N ASP A 214 10.91 14.39 -18.31
CA ASP A 214 11.57 13.81 -19.49
C ASP A 214 10.70 13.90 -20.73
N SER A 215 9.39 13.61 -20.62
CA SER A 215 8.44 13.76 -21.72
C SER A 215 8.35 15.21 -22.22
N ILE A 216 8.36 16.20 -21.31
CA ILE A 216 8.37 17.62 -21.70
C ILE A 216 9.66 17.95 -22.44
N PHE A 217 10.81 17.48 -21.96
CA PHE A 217 12.10 17.74 -22.60
C PHE A 217 12.17 17.14 -24.01
N ASP A 218 11.69 15.92 -24.21
CA ASP A 218 11.61 15.28 -25.53
C ASP A 218 10.71 16.05 -26.50
N ASP A 219 9.57 16.54 -26.02
CA ASP A 219 8.64 17.33 -26.85
C ASP A 219 9.21 18.70 -27.21
N ILE A 220 9.94 19.35 -26.27
CA ILE A 220 10.67 20.58 -26.55
C ILE A 220 11.78 20.33 -27.59
N LEU A 221 12.57 19.26 -27.43
CA LEU A 221 13.65 18.92 -28.37
C LEU A 221 13.13 18.64 -29.77
N LYS A 222 11.99 17.96 -29.91
CA LYS A 222 11.30 17.77 -31.21
C LYS A 222 10.83 19.09 -31.83
N CYS A 223 10.40 20.06 -31.02
CA CYS A 223 9.96 21.37 -31.51
C CYS A 223 11.12 22.29 -31.92
N VAL A 224 12.31 22.13 -31.33
CA VAL A 224 13.49 22.97 -31.59
C VAL A 224 14.33 22.44 -32.76
N ALA A 225 14.15 21.17 -33.16
CA ALA A 225 14.84 20.55 -34.29
C ALA A 225 14.24 20.87 -35.68
N ILE A 226 13.43 21.93 -35.81
CA ILE A 226 12.82 22.41 -37.07
C ILE A 226 13.53 23.68 -37.55
#